data_AF-A0A371DXV5-F1
#
_entry.id   AF-A0A371DXV5-F1
#
_cell.length_a   1.000
_cell.length_b   1.000
_cell.length_c   1.000
_cell.angle_alpha   90.00
_cell.angle_beta   90.00
_cell.angle_gamma   90.00
#
_symmetry.space_group_name_H-M   'P 1'
#
loop_
_entity.id
_entity.type
_entity.pdbx_description
1 polymer ?
#
loop_
_entity_poly.entity_id
_entity_poly.type
_entity_poly.pdbx_seq_one_letter_code
_entity_poly.pdbx_strand_id
1 'polypeptide(L)'
;MAKDKNSQPKIRKPRSAHRCTSCGKEDQEHLSTCALCKCARYCNKECQVADYKARHKEECAAFVYPPMTRAFVTEPVGDEKYAQRPVFAHAYREGVGCWVSVDGEYDCDLKSLAEPMDIASEDFLTVMRRRMALVPASDAVSIGDQSKAFMRNLLTLSILVQNRRKDKTKVLVFGSQTQLVTLATTVDVLRRGRSTSNMEGIHMFEAGGNMLAAVSVAEDPWEKRPRLQIKNFDGLDIKNDTRPPAPITDAANGVVSLKPGEYVVYRIQFRVGDDDGLTTDFGALGRLAGLNLAFTLWEHGLNPTLLDYILSTTIHKDGHVPQGLGVLLDHHAIYQHYADFIEKGQEAFIESHFGRKRVDAFRTHFQSMDTIGRHMMRTLEHTDGGMDRFVAELRASGTSQEMVEKFERLRTTMAA
;
A
#
# COMPACT_ATOMS: atom_id res chain seq x y z
N MET A 1 3.32 17.18 -44.85
CA MET A 1 2.06 17.37 -44.12
C MET A 1 2.39 17.63 -42.65
N ALA A 2 2.27 18.88 -42.22
CA ALA A 2 2.60 19.32 -40.86
C ALA A 2 1.51 18.83 -39.89
N LYS A 3 1.93 18.25 -38.75
CA LYS A 3 1.03 17.84 -37.67
C LYS A 3 0.85 19.01 -36.71
N ASP A 4 -0.32 19.65 -36.76
CA ASP A 4 -0.77 20.62 -35.77
C ASP A 4 -0.91 19.93 -34.40
N LYS A 5 -0.01 20.25 -33.49
CA LYS A 5 -0.13 19.90 -32.07
C LYS A 5 -1.03 20.92 -31.40
N ASN A 6 -2.33 20.65 -31.44
CA ASN A 6 -3.34 21.41 -30.70
C ASN A 6 -3.24 21.06 -29.20
N SER A 7 -2.27 21.65 -28.51
CA SER A 7 -2.17 21.59 -27.05
C SER A 7 -3.06 22.68 -26.44
N GLN A 8 -4.33 22.33 -26.17
CA GLN A 8 -5.17 23.21 -25.37
C GLN A 8 -4.55 23.38 -23.96
N PRO A 9 -4.44 24.62 -23.45
CA PRO A 9 -3.97 24.87 -22.10
C PRO A 9 -5.01 24.29 -21.12
N LYS A 10 -4.64 23.21 -20.43
CA LYS A 10 -5.42 22.69 -19.31
C LYS A 10 -5.45 23.76 -18.22
N ILE A 11 -6.58 24.45 -18.08
CA ILE A 11 -6.88 25.29 -16.92
C ILE A 11 -6.84 24.37 -15.70
N ARG A 12 -5.71 24.35 -14.99
CA ARG A 12 -5.59 23.65 -13.72
C ARG A 12 -6.44 24.42 -12.74
N LYS A 13 -7.57 23.85 -12.29
CA LYS A 13 -8.31 24.37 -11.14
C LYS A 13 -7.29 24.66 -10.03
N PRO A 14 -7.33 25.87 -9.42
CA PRO A 14 -6.38 26.22 -8.37
C PRO A 14 -6.46 25.16 -7.27
N ARG A 15 -5.29 24.74 -6.77
CA ARG A 15 -5.23 23.91 -5.56
C ARG A 15 -6.09 24.59 -4.50
N SER A 16 -6.90 23.82 -3.79
CA SER A 16 -7.68 24.31 -2.64
C SER A 16 -6.78 25.23 -1.81
N ALA A 17 -7.07 26.54 -1.84
CA ALA A 17 -6.26 27.53 -1.16
C ALA A 17 -6.16 27.10 0.31
N HIS A 18 -4.94 27.05 0.84
CA HIS A 18 -4.76 26.65 2.22
C HIS A 18 -5.34 27.75 3.11
N ARG A 19 -6.10 27.35 4.13
CA ARG A 19 -6.75 28.28 5.08
C ARG A 19 -5.99 28.30 6.39
N CYS A 20 -5.95 29.46 7.02
CA CYS A 20 -5.46 29.54 8.39
C CYS A 20 -6.41 28.80 9.33
N THR A 21 -5.87 27.86 10.11
CA THR A 21 -6.60 27.04 11.09
C THR A 21 -7.22 27.87 12.22
N SER A 22 -6.70 29.08 12.48
CA SER A 22 -7.19 29.98 13.52
C SER A 22 -8.26 30.96 13.00
N CYS A 23 -7.96 31.74 11.95
CA CYS A 23 -8.84 32.83 11.50
C CYS A 23 -9.63 32.51 10.21
N GLY A 24 -9.42 31.35 9.60
CA GLY A 24 -10.10 30.91 8.39
C GLY A 24 -9.71 31.62 7.10
N LYS A 25 -8.89 32.68 7.16
CA LYS A 25 -8.45 33.42 5.98
C LYS A 25 -7.69 32.51 5.02
N GLU A 26 -8.04 32.61 3.75
CA GLU A 26 -7.28 32.01 2.66
C GLU A 26 -6.03 32.84 2.40
N ASP A 27 -4.90 32.18 2.32
CA ASP A 27 -3.64 32.76 1.87
C ASP A 27 -3.09 31.85 0.79
N GLN A 28 -2.74 32.44 -0.35
CA GLN A 28 -2.37 31.67 -1.53
C GLN A 28 -0.92 31.19 -1.49
N GLU A 29 -0.03 31.77 -0.66
CA GLU A 29 1.41 31.50 -0.84
C GLU A 29 2.16 31.04 0.42
N HIS A 30 1.92 31.59 1.62
CA HIS A 30 2.89 31.41 2.72
C HIS A 30 2.32 31.20 4.13
N LEU A 31 1.36 30.29 4.30
CA LEU A 31 0.97 29.88 5.65
C LEU A 31 2.08 29.09 6.37
N SER A 32 2.47 29.57 7.55
CA SER A 32 3.36 28.85 8.46
C SER A 32 2.69 27.59 9.00
N THR A 33 3.39 26.46 9.04
CA THR A 33 2.85 25.20 9.59
C THR A 33 3.27 25.01 11.05
N CYS A 34 2.43 24.33 11.85
CA CYS A 34 2.87 23.81 13.14
C CYS A 34 4.10 22.90 12.96
N ALA A 35 5.22 23.25 13.59
CA ALA A 35 6.49 22.53 13.42
C ALA A 35 6.45 21.07 13.89
N LEU A 36 5.52 20.71 14.79
CA LEU A 36 5.35 19.35 15.30
C LEU A 36 4.38 18.54 14.44
N CYS A 37 3.12 18.96 14.30
CA CYS A 37 2.14 18.11 13.58
C CYS A 37 2.22 18.26 12.05
N LYS A 38 2.68 19.40 11.53
CA LYS A 38 2.64 19.77 10.11
C LYS A 38 1.24 19.69 9.46
N CYS A 39 0.21 19.69 10.30
CA CYS A 39 -1.20 19.59 9.98
C CYS A 39 -1.88 20.98 9.99
N ALA A 40 -1.68 21.76 11.06
CA ALA A 40 -2.26 23.10 11.20
C ALA A 40 -1.41 24.17 10.52
N ARG A 41 -2.06 25.19 9.97
CA ARG A 41 -1.46 26.28 9.18
C ARG A 41 -1.92 27.65 9.66
N TYR A 42 -1.03 28.63 9.68
CA TYR A 42 -1.30 29.93 10.27
C TYR A 42 -0.74 31.06 9.42
N CYS A 43 -1.50 32.15 9.30
CA CYS A 43 -1.04 33.38 8.65
C CYS A 43 0.21 33.94 9.35
N ASN A 44 0.25 33.83 10.67
CA ASN A 44 1.29 34.40 11.51
C ASN A 44 1.34 33.71 12.89
N LYS A 45 2.33 34.13 13.68
CA LYS A 45 2.56 33.62 15.03
C LYS A 45 1.41 33.96 15.98
N GLU A 46 0.72 35.10 15.83
CA GLU A 46 -0.42 35.44 16.68
C GLU A 46 -1.55 34.41 16.53
N CYS A 47 -1.91 34.09 15.28
CA CYS A 47 -2.90 33.06 14.96
C CYS A 47 -2.50 31.70 15.54
N GLN A 48 -1.21 31.32 15.40
CA GLN A 48 -0.72 30.06 15.96
C GLN A 48 -0.83 30.00 17.48
N VAL A 49 -0.43 31.07 18.19
CA VAL A 49 -0.49 31.11 19.66
C VAL A 49 -1.93 31.10 20.16
N ALA A 50 -2.83 31.83 19.48
CA ALA A 50 -4.24 31.87 19.81
C ALA A 50 -4.88 30.47 19.69
N ASP A 51 -4.70 29.81 18.54
CA ASP A 51 -5.27 28.47 18.30
C ASP A 51 -4.62 27.39 19.18
N TYR A 52 -3.31 27.48 19.45
CA TYR A 52 -2.61 26.59 20.37
C TYR A 52 -3.18 26.63 21.79
N LYS A 53 -3.51 27.82 22.29
CA LYS A 53 -4.15 27.98 23.61
C LYS A 53 -5.60 27.51 23.60
N ALA A 54 -6.32 27.71 22.50
CA ALA A 54 -7.74 27.40 22.40
C ALA A 54 -8.01 25.89 22.28
N ARG A 55 -7.27 25.17 21.42
CA ARG A 55 -7.54 23.76 21.12
C ARG A 55 -6.35 22.97 20.56
N HIS A 56 -5.49 23.60 19.76
CA HIS A 56 -4.52 22.87 18.95
C HIS A 56 -3.46 22.14 19.79
N LYS A 57 -3.18 22.59 21.01
CA LYS A 57 -2.29 21.88 21.94
C LYS A 57 -2.74 20.43 22.17
N GLU A 58 -4.03 20.22 22.37
CA GLU A 58 -4.62 18.91 22.66
C GLU A 58 -4.69 18.06 21.40
N GLU A 59 -5.20 18.63 20.30
CA GLU A 59 -5.28 17.95 18.99
C GLU A 59 -3.89 17.51 18.48
N CYS A 60 -2.87 18.36 18.66
CA CYS A 60 -1.50 18.08 18.27
C CYS A 60 -0.90 16.93 19.10
N ALA A 61 -1.17 16.90 20.41
CA ALA A 61 -0.68 15.86 21.31
C ALA A 61 -1.42 14.52 21.12
N ALA A 62 -2.70 14.56 20.75
CA ALA A 62 -3.55 13.38 20.55
C ALA A 62 -3.49 12.81 19.12
N PHE A 63 -2.62 13.33 18.25
CA PHE A 63 -2.45 12.84 16.87
C PHE A 63 -3.76 12.80 16.06
N VAL A 64 -4.64 13.79 16.28
CA VAL A 64 -5.97 13.83 15.65
C VAL A 64 -5.87 13.84 14.12
N TYR A 65 -4.98 14.68 13.57
CA TYR A 65 -4.78 14.80 12.13
C TYR A 65 -3.35 14.41 11.73
N PRO A 66 -3.16 13.70 10.61
CA PRO A 66 -1.83 13.46 10.05
C PRO A 66 -1.23 14.75 9.46
N PRO A 67 0.08 14.76 9.15
CA PRO A 67 0.71 15.80 8.34
C PRO A 67 -0.02 16.04 7.02
N MET A 68 -0.17 17.29 6.62
CA MET A 68 -0.74 17.61 5.31
C MET A 68 0.31 17.38 4.21
N THR A 69 0.23 16.25 3.52
CA THR A 69 1.13 15.88 2.42
C THR A 69 0.37 15.29 1.24
N ARG A 70 0.91 15.48 0.03
CA ARG A 70 0.32 14.90 -1.19
C ARG A 70 0.44 13.38 -1.26
N ALA A 71 1.39 12.82 -0.51
CA ALA A 71 1.57 11.39 -0.45
C ALA A 71 0.50 10.69 0.42
N PHE A 72 -0.24 11.43 1.23
CA PHE A 72 -1.18 10.91 2.23
C PHE A 72 -2.37 11.86 2.42
N VAL A 73 -3.19 12.02 1.38
CA VAL A 73 -4.29 12.99 1.34
C VAL A 73 -5.56 12.38 1.95
N THR A 74 -5.87 12.78 3.18
CA THR A 74 -6.99 12.22 3.95
C THR A 74 -8.31 12.99 3.83
N GLU A 75 -8.31 14.08 3.07
CA GLU A 75 -9.50 14.89 2.77
C GLU A 75 -9.83 14.80 1.27
N PRO A 76 -11.11 14.84 0.88
CA PRO A 76 -11.47 14.89 -0.53
C PRO A 76 -10.90 16.12 -1.24
N VAL A 77 -10.48 15.96 -2.50
CA VAL A 77 -9.87 17.05 -3.28
C VAL A 77 -10.84 17.56 -4.35
N GLY A 78 -11.13 18.86 -4.32
CA GLY A 78 -11.98 19.50 -5.32
C GLY A 78 -13.44 19.05 -5.18
N ASP A 79 -13.98 18.43 -6.22
CA ASP A 79 -15.37 17.96 -6.26
C ASP A 79 -15.48 16.45 -5.89
N GLU A 80 -14.39 15.83 -5.46
CA GLU A 80 -14.39 14.43 -5.01
C GLU A 80 -15.21 14.30 -3.71
N LYS A 81 -16.01 13.23 -3.61
CA LYS A 81 -16.81 12.94 -2.42
C LYS A 81 -15.97 12.29 -1.31
N TYR A 82 -14.97 11.50 -1.70
CA TYR A 82 -14.18 10.68 -0.79
C TYR A 82 -12.71 11.08 -0.85
N ALA A 83 -11.98 10.85 0.25
CA ALA A 83 -10.55 11.05 0.29
C ALA A 83 -9.84 10.00 -0.58
N GLN A 84 -8.76 10.39 -1.25
CA GLN A 84 -7.92 9.46 -2.00
C GLN A 84 -7.17 8.48 -1.09
N ARG A 85 -6.89 8.89 0.16
CA ARG A 85 -6.28 8.07 1.22
C ARG A 85 -7.14 8.14 2.48
N PRO A 86 -8.28 7.43 2.55
CA PRO A 86 -9.06 7.37 3.78
C PRO A 86 -8.22 6.77 4.90
N VAL A 87 -8.35 7.30 6.12
CA VAL A 87 -7.66 6.71 7.29
C VAL A 87 -8.54 5.58 7.82
N PHE A 88 -8.02 4.36 7.80
CA PHE A 88 -8.69 3.19 8.36
C PHE A 88 -8.16 2.78 9.72
N ALA A 89 -7.01 3.31 10.13
CA ALA A 89 -6.50 3.08 11.46
C ALA A 89 -5.57 4.21 11.86
N HIS A 90 -5.56 4.53 13.15
CA HIS A 90 -4.59 5.43 13.73
C HIS A 90 -4.30 5.05 15.18
N ALA A 91 -3.06 5.24 15.60
CA ALA A 91 -2.68 5.16 17.00
C ALA A 91 -1.45 5.99 17.26
N TYR A 92 -1.16 6.23 18.53
CA TYR A 92 0.09 6.85 18.95
C TYR A 92 0.57 6.28 20.28
N ARG A 93 1.88 6.23 20.46
CA ARG A 93 2.53 5.86 21.71
C ARG A 93 3.83 6.62 21.84
N GLU A 94 4.15 7.11 23.05
CA GLU A 94 5.44 7.73 23.34
C GLU A 94 5.82 8.88 22.38
N GLY A 95 4.82 9.66 21.95
CA GLY A 95 5.01 10.76 21.00
C GLY A 95 5.33 10.33 19.57
N VAL A 96 5.08 9.08 19.20
CA VAL A 96 5.10 8.57 17.83
C VAL A 96 3.69 8.22 17.41
N GLY A 97 3.24 8.72 16.26
CA GLY A 97 1.93 8.43 15.69
C GLY A 97 2.05 7.68 14.37
N CYS A 98 1.04 6.86 14.10
CA CYS A 98 0.89 6.09 12.87
C CYS A 98 -0.54 6.23 12.34
N TRP A 99 -0.67 6.40 11.03
CA TRP A 99 -1.95 6.37 10.31
C TRP A 99 -1.82 5.39 9.15
N VAL A 100 -2.86 4.59 8.94
CA VAL A 100 -2.91 3.56 7.90
C VAL A 100 -4.05 3.85 6.94
N SER A 101 -3.74 3.75 5.66
CA SER A 101 -4.67 3.87 4.54
C SER A 101 -4.44 2.74 3.54
N VAL A 102 -5.38 2.54 2.63
CA VAL A 102 -5.21 1.64 1.48
C VAL A 102 -4.42 2.33 0.36
N ASP A 103 -3.57 1.54 -0.30
CA ASP A 103 -2.85 1.93 -1.51
C ASP A 103 -2.89 0.86 -2.60
N GLY A 104 -4.05 0.19 -2.66
CA GLY A 104 -4.43 -0.73 -3.72
C GLY A 104 -4.90 -0.01 -4.99
N GLU A 105 -5.48 -0.80 -5.89
CA GLU A 105 -5.96 -0.32 -7.17
C GLU A 105 -7.35 0.30 -7.06
N TYR A 106 -7.70 1.13 -8.03
CA TYR A 106 -9.00 1.81 -8.04
C TYR A 106 -10.16 0.85 -8.30
N ASP A 107 -9.88 -0.36 -8.79
CA ASP A 107 -10.82 -1.46 -8.97
C ASP A 107 -10.93 -2.35 -7.72
N CYS A 108 -10.17 -2.04 -6.65
CA CYS A 108 -10.12 -2.74 -5.37
C CYS A 108 -9.56 -4.16 -5.43
N ASP A 109 -9.03 -4.61 -6.56
CA ASP A 109 -8.43 -5.94 -6.66
C ASP A 109 -7.07 -5.96 -5.95
N LEU A 110 -6.78 -7.09 -5.29
CA LEU A 110 -5.45 -7.32 -4.74
C LEU A 110 -4.44 -7.46 -5.88
N LYS A 111 -3.21 -7.03 -5.60
CA LYS A 111 -2.13 -7.10 -6.58
C LYS A 111 -1.50 -8.47 -6.66
N SER A 112 -0.90 -8.73 -7.81
CA SER A 112 -0.03 -9.86 -8.04
C SER A 112 1.42 -9.53 -7.64
N LEU A 113 2.16 -10.51 -7.15
CA LEU A 113 3.59 -10.35 -6.85
C LEU A 113 4.43 -10.15 -8.11
N ALA A 114 3.98 -10.67 -9.25
CA ALA A 114 4.61 -10.42 -10.53
C ALA A 114 4.55 -8.93 -10.91
N GLU A 115 3.59 -8.18 -10.38
CA GLU A 115 3.43 -6.75 -10.68
C GLU A 115 4.48 -5.87 -9.96
N PRO A 116 4.84 -4.72 -10.55
CA PRO A 116 5.64 -3.71 -9.87
C PRO A 116 4.88 -3.11 -8.68
N MET A 117 5.61 -2.68 -7.65
CA MET A 117 4.97 -1.99 -6.51
C MET A 117 4.39 -0.63 -6.92
N ASP A 118 5.00 0.04 -7.91
CA ASP A 118 4.52 1.32 -8.42
C ASP A 118 4.41 1.29 -9.95
N ILE A 119 3.21 0.98 -10.42
CA ILE A 119 2.86 0.92 -11.86
C ILE A 119 3.01 2.31 -12.51
N ALA A 120 2.93 3.39 -11.75
CA ALA A 120 3.10 4.73 -12.30
C ALA A 120 4.55 5.02 -12.71
N SER A 121 5.53 4.35 -12.09
CA SER A 121 6.95 4.56 -12.35
C SER A 121 7.61 3.42 -13.11
N GLU A 122 7.09 2.20 -13.01
CA GLU A 122 7.72 1.01 -13.59
C GLU A 122 6.74 0.23 -14.49
N ASP A 123 7.20 -0.07 -15.69
CA ASP A 123 6.50 -0.94 -16.64
C ASP A 123 6.70 -2.41 -16.25
N PHE A 124 5.61 -3.19 -16.32
CA PHE A 124 5.59 -4.61 -15.93
C PHE A 124 6.65 -5.42 -16.69
N LEU A 125 6.76 -5.24 -18.01
CA LEU A 125 7.73 -5.98 -18.83
C LEU A 125 9.17 -5.62 -18.46
N THR A 126 9.40 -4.37 -18.08
CA THR A 126 10.70 -3.90 -17.61
C THR A 126 11.09 -4.55 -16.29
N VAL A 127 10.17 -4.63 -15.33
CA VAL A 127 10.41 -5.33 -14.05
C VAL A 127 10.63 -6.82 -14.25
N MET A 128 9.80 -7.47 -15.06
CA MET A 128 9.98 -8.89 -15.35
C MET A 128 11.31 -9.17 -16.06
N ARG A 129 11.70 -8.33 -17.03
CA ARG A 129 13.02 -8.45 -17.67
C ARG A 129 14.16 -8.29 -16.67
N ARG A 130 14.06 -7.34 -15.73
CA ARG A 130 15.03 -7.16 -14.64
C ARG A 130 15.14 -8.43 -13.79
N ARG A 131 14.00 -8.99 -13.35
CA ARG A 131 13.95 -10.22 -12.55
C ARG A 131 14.51 -11.44 -13.29
N MET A 132 14.17 -11.59 -14.57
CA MET A 132 14.73 -12.64 -15.43
C MET A 132 16.23 -12.48 -15.70
N ALA A 133 16.81 -11.30 -15.45
CA ALA A 133 18.26 -11.08 -15.52
C ALA A 133 18.98 -11.40 -14.19
N LEU A 134 18.26 -11.49 -13.07
CA LEU A 134 18.83 -11.80 -11.75
C LEU A 134 19.04 -13.29 -11.53
N VAL A 135 18.32 -14.14 -12.27
CA VAL A 135 18.35 -15.60 -12.14
C VAL A 135 18.31 -16.26 -13.53
N PRO A 136 18.78 -17.50 -13.69
CA PRO A 136 18.59 -18.24 -14.94
C PRO A 136 17.12 -18.28 -15.36
N ALA A 137 16.84 -18.24 -16.66
CA ALA A 137 15.47 -18.14 -17.17
C ALA A 137 14.56 -19.29 -16.71
N SER A 138 15.10 -20.51 -16.60
CA SER A 138 14.40 -21.68 -16.04
C SER A 138 13.96 -21.46 -14.59
N ASP A 139 14.82 -20.78 -13.83
CA ASP A 139 14.63 -20.56 -12.40
C ASP A 139 13.67 -19.38 -12.17
N ALA A 140 13.68 -18.37 -13.04
CA ALA A 140 12.77 -17.23 -12.96
C ALA A 140 11.29 -17.66 -12.97
N VAL A 141 10.94 -18.57 -13.88
CA VAL A 141 9.59 -19.11 -14.01
C VAL A 141 9.26 -20.00 -12.81
N SER A 142 10.17 -20.92 -12.47
CA SER A 142 10.01 -21.80 -11.31
C SER A 142 9.83 -21.04 -10.00
N ILE A 143 10.58 -19.95 -9.79
CA ILE A 143 10.43 -19.05 -8.63
C ILE A 143 9.03 -18.41 -8.63
N GLY A 144 8.55 -17.97 -9.80
CA GLY A 144 7.22 -17.41 -9.97
C GLY A 144 6.12 -18.40 -9.56
N ASP A 145 6.17 -19.61 -10.09
CA ASP A 145 5.20 -20.67 -9.81
C ASP A 145 5.26 -21.10 -8.33
N GLN A 146 6.46 -21.40 -7.84
CA GLN A 146 6.66 -21.76 -6.43
C GLN A 146 6.18 -20.66 -5.51
N SER A 147 6.38 -19.39 -5.85
CA SER A 147 5.96 -18.27 -5.01
C SER A 147 4.52 -17.83 -5.22
N LYS A 148 3.75 -18.53 -6.07
CA LYS A 148 2.39 -18.13 -6.47
C LYS A 148 2.34 -16.68 -6.93
N ALA A 149 3.32 -16.30 -7.75
CA ALA A 149 3.59 -14.90 -7.99
C ALA A 149 2.54 -14.20 -8.84
N PHE A 150 1.75 -14.95 -9.62
CA PHE A 150 0.72 -14.40 -10.48
C PHE A 150 -0.65 -14.26 -9.81
N MET A 151 -0.83 -14.85 -8.64
CA MET A 151 -2.08 -14.77 -7.87
C MET A 151 -2.29 -13.38 -7.30
N ARG A 152 -3.54 -12.90 -7.28
CA ARG A 152 -3.94 -11.64 -6.64
C ARG A 152 -4.02 -11.82 -5.13
N ASN A 153 -2.87 -11.68 -4.47
CA ASN A 153 -2.73 -11.94 -3.05
C ASN A 153 -2.11 -10.80 -2.24
N LEU A 154 -1.73 -9.69 -2.89
CA LEU A 154 -1.05 -8.57 -2.22
C LEU A 154 -2.01 -7.44 -1.86
N LEU A 155 -2.22 -7.24 -0.56
CA LEU A 155 -2.80 -6.02 -0.03
C LEU A 155 -1.71 -4.95 0.05
N THR A 156 -1.97 -3.79 -0.53
CA THR A 156 -1.04 -2.65 -0.50
C THR A 156 -1.56 -1.57 0.44
N LEU A 157 -0.77 -1.22 1.46
CA LEU A 157 -1.12 -0.19 2.44
C LEU A 157 -0.19 1.02 2.29
N SER A 158 -0.74 2.21 2.51
CA SER A 158 0.04 3.42 2.76
C SER A 158 0.06 3.69 4.25
N ILE A 159 1.26 3.87 4.81
CA ILE A 159 1.46 4.02 6.26
C ILE A 159 2.26 5.29 6.51
N LEU A 160 1.66 6.25 7.20
CA LEU A 160 2.33 7.48 7.62
C LEU A 160 2.77 7.35 9.07
N VAL A 161 4.04 7.64 9.34
CA VAL A 161 4.63 7.62 10.69
C VAL A 161 5.22 8.98 11.02
N GLN A 162 4.92 9.53 12.19
CA GLN A 162 5.42 10.84 12.61
C GLN A 162 5.96 10.84 14.04
N ASN A 163 7.10 11.48 14.25
CA ASN A 163 7.62 11.78 15.58
C ASN A 163 7.13 13.17 16.04
N ARG A 164 6.32 13.27 17.10
CA ARG A 164 5.93 14.54 17.76
C ARG A 164 6.51 14.68 19.17
N ARG A 165 7.55 13.92 19.52
CA ARG A 165 8.16 13.97 20.85
C ARG A 165 8.68 15.36 21.18
N LYS A 166 8.45 15.80 22.42
CA LYS A 166 8.86 17.13 22.91
C LYS A 166 10.28 17.15 23.48
N ASP A 167 10.80 15.99 23.88
CA ASP A 167 12.11 15.78 24.47
C ASP A 167 13.27 15.82 23.46
N LYS A 168 12.97 16.05 22.18
CA LYS A 168 13.93 16.10 21.06
C LYS A 168 14.56 14.77 20.68
N THR A 169 14.13 13.68 21.29
CA THR A 169 14.62 12.33 20.98
C THR A 169 14.20 11.94 19.56
N LYS A 170 15.16 11.43 18.79
CA LYS A 170 14.90 10.86 17.47
C LYS A 170 14.27 9.49 17.61
N VAL A 171 13.55 9.07 16.57
CA VAL A 171 12.92 7.76 16.52
C VAL A 171 13.43 7.04 15.28
N LEU A 172 13.83 5.79 15.41
CA LEU A 172 14.15 4.92 14.30
C LEU A 172 12.92 4.05 13.99
N VAL A 173 12.43 4.13 12.77
CA VAL A 173 11.25 3.38 12.28
C VAL A 173 11.72 2.28 11.34
N PHE A 174 11.20 1.07 11.50
CA PHE A 174 11.61 -0.12 10.74
C PHE A 174 10.45 -0.59 9.85
N GLY A 175 10.42 -0.11 8.61
CA GLY A 175 9.33 -0.39 7.69
C GLY A 175 9.18 -1.90 7.37
N SER A 176 10.28 -2.61 7.09
CA SER A 176 10.28 -4.04 6.77
C SER A 176 9.78 -4.93 7.90
N GLN A 177 9.87 -4.46 9.15
CA GLN A 177 9.43 -5.17 10.35
C GLN A 177 7.95 -4.89 10.70
N THR A 178 7.22 -4.22 9.81
CA THR A 178 5.78 -4.00 9.97
C THR A 178 5.02 -5.31 9.82
N GLN A 179 4.03 -5.54 10.68
CA GLN A 179 3.24 -6.77 10.68
C GLN A 179 1.76 -6.47 10.69
N LEU A 180 0.96 -7.18 9.90
CA LEU A 180 -0.49 -7.20 10.06
C LEU A 180 -0.87 -8.18 11.16
N VAL A 181 -1.94 -7.89 11.88
CA VAL A 181 -2.48 -8.76 12.93
C VAL A 181 -3.85 -9.26 12.50
N THR A 182 -4.10 -10.56 12.66
CA THR A 182 -5.38 -11.21 12.36
C THR A 182 -5.73 -12.24 13.42
N LEU A 183 -6.96 -12.75 13.39
CA LEU A 183 -7.38 -13.86 14.25
C LEU A 183 -6.74 -15.17 13.77
N ALA A 184 -6.39 -16.06 14.68
CA ALA A 184 -5.85 -17.38 14.33
C ALA A 184 -6.74 -18.17 13.35
N THR A 185 -8.06 -17.99 13.44
CA THR A 185 -9.06 -18.70 12.65
C THR A 185 -9.08 -18.31 11.17
N THR A 186 -8.44 -17.19 10.78
CA THR A 186 -8.36 -16.74 9.38
C THR A 186 -7.06 -17.17 8.70
N VAL A 187 -6.09 -17.70 9.45
CA VAL A 187 -4.73 -17.99 8.96
C VAL A 187 -4.73 -18.96 7.78
N ASP A 188 -5.63 -19.96 7.79
CA ASP A 188 -5.70 -20.92 6.69
C ASP A 188 -6.09 -20.26 5.36
N VAL A 189 -6.93 -19.22 5.39
CA VAL A 189 -7.24 -18.41 4.20
C VAL A 189 -5.98 -17.70 3.70
N LEU A 190 -5.24 -17.06 4.61
CA LEU A 190 -4.01 -16.33 4.26
C LEU A 190 -2.89 -17.26 3.74
N ARG A 191 -2.88 -18.52 4.20
CA ARG A 191 -1.94 -19.55 3.74
C ARG A 191 -2.24 -20.05 2.33
N ARG A 192 -3.50 -20.02 1.87
CA ARG A 192 -3.85 -20.47 0.51
C ARG A 192 -3.19 -19.65 -0.59
N GLY A 193 -2.99 -18.34 -0.37
CA GLY A 193 -2.23 -17.49 -1.29
C GLY A 193 -0.71 -17.65 -1.24
N ARG A 194 -0.20 -18.55 -0.39
CA ARG A 194 1.24 -18.77 -0.16
C ARG A 194 1.67 -20.14 -0.63
N SER A 195 2.96 -20.26 -0.89
CA SER A 195 3.59 -21.54 -1.18
C SER A 195 3.76 -22.36 0.08
N THR A 196 3.72 -23.68 -0.05
CA THR A 196 4.07 -24.60 1.04
C THR A 196 5.54 -24.45 1.45
N SER A 197 6.43 -24.07 0.53
CA SER A 197 7.85 -23.80 0.82
C SER A 197 8.11 -22.40 1.38
N ASN A 198 7.12 -21.50 1.31
CA ASN A 198 7.23 -20.09 1.71
C ASN A 198 6.13 -19.74 2.72
N MET A 199 6.06 -20.54 3.78
CA MET A 199 5.24 -20.24 4.96
C MET A 199 5.91 -19.21 5.88
N GLU A 200 7.10 -18.73 5.50
CA GLU A 200 7.84 -17.71 6.21
C GLU A 200 7.01 -16.41 6.31
N GLY A 201 7.10 -15.77 7.47
CA GLY A 201 6.41 -14.51 7.73
C GLY A 201 4.98 -14.62 8.25
N ILE A 202 4.47 -15.81 8.62
CA ILE A 202 3.29 -15.94 9.50
C ILE A 202 3.71 -16.64 10.78
N HIS A 203 3.45 -16.03 11.93
CA HIS A 203 3.64 -16.68 13.23
C HIS A 203 2.42 -16.46 14.13
N MET A 204 2.21 -17.39 15.06
CA MET A 204 1.08 -17.37 15.98
C MET A 204 1.51 -16.81 17.33
N PHE A 205 0.62 -16.08 18.01
CA PHE A 205 0.88 -15.59 19.36
C PHE A 205 -0.42 -15.42 20.16
N GLU A 206 -0.32 -15.45 21.48
CA GLU A 206 -1.44 -15.20 22.38
C GLU A 206 -1.42 -13.76 22.87
N ALA A 207 -2.56 -13.06 22.77
CA ALA A 207 -2.72 -11.74 23.36
C ALA A 207 -4.16 -11.55 23.87
N GLY A 208 -4.31 -11.15 25.14
CA GLY A 208 -5.62 -10.91 25.74
C GLY A 208 -6.53 -12.14 25.73
N GLY A 209 -5.98 -13.35 25.88
CA GLY A 209 -6.72 -14.62 25.86
C GLY A 209 -7.18 -15.07 24.47
N ASN A 210 -6.80 -14.35 23.40
CA ASN A 210 -7.08 -14.73 22.02
C ASN A 210 -5.82 -15.22 21.34
N MET A 211 -5.97 -16.28 20.54
CA MET A 211 -4.93 -16.71 19.61
C MET A 211 -4.99 -15.83 18.36
N LEU A 212 -3.90 -15.13 18.09
CA LEU A 212 -3.73 -14.24 16.95
C LEU A 212 -2.62 -14.75 16.04
N ALA A 213 -2.56 -14.19 14.84
CA ALA A 213 -1.46 -14.39 13.93
C ALA A 213 -0.93 -13.05 13.44
N ALA A 214 0.38 -12.97 13.27
CA ALA A 214 1.06 -11.83 12.68
C ALA A 214 1.60 -12.20 11.31
N VAL A 215 1.39 -11.31 10.35
CA VAL A 215 1.77 -11.47 8.94
C VAL A 215 2.78 -10.39 8.59
N SER A 216 4.01 -10.79 8.30
CA SER A 216 5.09 -9.88 7.92
C SER A 216 4.91 -9.34 6.50
N VAL A 217 5.65 -8.26 6.20
CA VAL A 217 5.77 -7.69 4.86
C VAL A 217 6.08 -8.79 3.84
N ALA A 218 5.43 -8.74 2.68
CA ALA A 218 5.69 -9.69 1.61
C ALA A 218 7.14 -9.57 1.12
N GLU A 219 7.81 -10.69 0.88
CA GLU A 219 9.11 -10.67 0.20
C GLU A 219 8.95 -10.88 -1.31
N ASP A 220 9.74 -10.12 -2.07
CA ASP A 220 9.97 -10.35 -3.49
C ASP A 220 10.97 -11.51 -3.65
N PRO A 221 10.54 -12.65 -4.23
CA PRO A 221 11.35 -13.87 -4.27
C PRO A 221 12.49 -13.78 -5.30
N TRP A 222 12.42 -12.86 -6.26
CA TRP A 222 13.50 -12.64 -7.22
C TRP A 222 14.54 -11.68 -6.66
N GLU A 223 14.11 -10.61 -5.99
CA GLU A 223 15.02 -9.60 -5.44
C GLU A 223 15.49 -9.91 -4.02
N LYS A 224 14.85 -10.86 -3.33
CA LYS A 224 15.08 -11.24 -1.93
C LYS A 224 15.04 -10.03 -0.99
N ARG A 225 13.99 -9.22 -1.16
CA ARG A 225 13.78 -7.96 -0.45
C ARG A 225 12.33 -7.81 -0.02
N PRO A 226 12.06 -7.11 1.09
CA PRO A 226 10.71 -6.77 1.48
C PRO A 226 10.07 -5.87 0.42
N ARG A 227 8.78 -6.10 0.15
CA ARG A 227 7.97 -5.30 -0.77
C ARG A 227 7.50 -4.02 -0.08
N LEU A 228 8.46 -3.12 0.04
CA LEU A 228 8.35 -1.85 0.72
C LEU A 228 8.97 -0.74 -0.12
N GLN A 229 8.30 0.42 -0.15
CA GLN A 229 8.81 1.65 -0.71
C GLN A 229 8.62 2.81 0.27
N ILE A 230 9.63 3.66 0.40
CA ILE A 230 9.47 4.98 1.02
C ILE A 230 8.94 5.91 -0.07
N LYS A 231 7.68 6.35 0.01
CA LYS A 231 7.07 7.26 -0.99
C LYS A 231 7.42 8.71 -0.73
N ASN A 232 7.48 9.10 0.54
CA ASN A 232 7.67 10.49 0.93
C ASN A 232 8.41 10.59 2.26
N PHE A 233 9.34 11.53 2.36
CA PHE A 233 9.99 11.90 3.61
C PHE A 233 9.83 13.40 3.81
N ASP A 234 9.13 13.76 4.88
CA ASP A 234 8.92 15.14 5.29
C ASP A 234 8.43 16.11 4.19
N GLY A 235 7.55 15.62 3.31
CA GLY A 235 6.99 16.40 2.20
C GLY A 235 7.80 16.30 0.91
N LEU A 236 8.98 15.68 0.93
CA LEU A 236 9.77 15.36 -0.25
C LEU A 236 9.39 13.98 -0.81
N ASP A 237 8.92 13.94 -2.05
CA ASP A 237 8.68 12.67 -2.74
C ASP A 237 10.00 11.97 -3.06
N ILE A 238 10.09 10.69 -2.68
CA ILE A 238 11.28 9.87 -2.89
C ILE A 238 11.09 9.09 -4.18
N LYS A 239 12.08 9.18 -5.08
CA LYS A 239 12.10 8.46 -6.35
C LYS A 239 13.19 7.40 -6.32
N ASN A 240 12.94 6.26 -6.97
CA ASN A 240 13.86 5.10 -6.97
C ASN A 240 15.27 5.45 -7.47
N ASP A 241 15.40 6.40 -8.42
CA ASP A 241 16.69 6.76 -9.02
C ASP A 241 17.45 7.88 -8.29
N THR A 242 16.88 8.41 -7.20
CA THR A 242 17.47 9.53 -6.46
C THR A 242 18.14 9.05 -5.19
N ARG A 243 19.32 9.62 -4.88
CA ARG A 243 19.98 9.35 -3.60
C ARG A 243 19.01 9.71 -2.46
N PRO A 244 18.69 8.77 -1.55
CA PRO A 244 17.74 9.04 -0.50
C PRO A 244 18.31 10.11 0.46
N PRO A 245 17.44 10.95 1.07
CA PRO A 245 17.84 11.86 2.14
C PRO A 245 18.62 11.16 3.25
N ALA A 246 19.59 11.84 3.85
CA ALA A 246 20.45 11.29 4.91
C ALA A 246 19.70 10.63 6.10
N PRO A 247 18.48 11.06 6.50
CA PRO A 247 17.73 10.36 7.55
C PRO A 247 17.24 8.96 7.18
N ILE A 248 17.22 8.60 5.89
CA ILE A 248 16.92 7.25 5.41
C ILE A 248 18.22 6.46 5.45
N THR A 249 18.37 5.60 6.45
CA THR A 249 19.62 4.86 6.70
C THR A 249 19.70 3.59 5.86
N ASP A 250 18.55 2.95 5.61
CA ASP A 250 18.43 1.80 4.72
C ASP A 250 17.10 1.90 3.97
N ALA A 251 17.14 2.34 2.72
CA ALA A 251 15.95 2.49 1.90
C ALA A 251 15.31 1.15 1.51
N ALA A 252 16.11 0.08 1.38
CA ALA A 252 15.62 -1.23 0.97
C ALA A 252 14.79 -1.90 2.08
N ASN A 253 15.21 -1.74 3.33
CA ASN A 253 14.47 -2.22 4.51
C ASN A 253 13.53 -1.16 5.12
N GLY A 254 13.50 0.05 4.57
CA GLY A 254 12.64 1.12 5.06
C GLY A 254 13.04 1.64 6.44
N VAL A 255 14.33 1.62 6.77
CA VAL A 255 14.84 2.11 8.05
C VAL A 255 15.07 3.63 7.98
N VAL A 256 14.30 4.37 8.78
CA VAL A 256 14.27 5.85 8.73
C VAL A 256 14.36 6.44 10.13
N SER A 257 15.27 7.40 10.31
CA SER A 257 15.37 8.22 11.51
C SER A 257 14.48 9.47 11.38
N LEU A 258 13.55 9.66 12.31
CA LEU A 258 12.69 10.84 12.40
C LEU A 258 13.09 11.72 13.57
N LYS A 259 13.43 12.99 13.31
CA LYS A 259 13.46 14.05 14.32
C LYS A 259 12.04 14.48 14.68
N PRO A 260 11.84 15.18 15.81
CA PRO A 260 10.55 15.79 16.11
C PRO A 260 10.04 16.67 14.97
N GLY A 261 8.80 16.45 14.57
CA GLY A 261 8.13 17.11 13.46
C GLY A 261 8.24 16.37 12.14
N GLU A 262 9.28 15.57 11.94
CA GLU A 262 9.50 14.81 10.71
C GLU A 262 8.56 13.60 10.63
N TYR A 263 8.21 13.23 9.41
CA TYR A 263 7.38 12.07 9.10
C TYR A 263 7.86 11.35 7.85
N VAL A 264 7.45 10.09 7.72
CA VAL A 264 7.68 9.25 6.56
C VAL A 264 6.37 8.62 6.11
N VAL A 265 6.20 8.44 4.80
CA VAL A 265 5.09 7.70 4.21
C VAL A 265 5.65 6.47 3.49
N TYR A 266 5.28 5.30 3.98
CA TYR A 266 5.58 4.03 3.35
C TYR A 266 4.44 3.58 2.44
N ARG A 267 4.79 2.81 1.41
CA ARG A 267 3.92 1.88 0.70
C ARG A 267 4.43 0.47 0.99
N ILE A 268 3.61 -0.38 1.59
CA ILE A 268 4.00 -1.72 2.05
C ILE A 268 2.99 -2.74 1.53
N GLN A 269 3.48 -3.86 1.01
CA GLN A 269 2.63 -4.95 0.51
C GLN A 269 2.68 -6.17 1.44
N PHE A 270 1.53 -6.80 1.63
CA PHE A 270 1.37 -8.00 2.46
C PHE A 270 0.65 -9.08 1.69
N ARG A 271 1.13 -10.33 1.78
CA ARG A 271 0.45 -11.50 1.20
C ARG A 271 -0.68 -11.95 2.11
N VAL A 272 -1.91 -11.62 1.72
CA VAL A 272 -3.13 -11.92 2.47
C VAL A 272 -4.23 -12.56 1.63
N GLY A 273 -4.27 -12.32 0.32
CA GLY A 273 -5.31 -12.90 -0.55
C GLY A 273 -5.01 -14.31 -1.01
N ASP A 274 -5.95 -14.94 -1.71
CA ASP A 274 -5.82 -16.31 -2.23
C ASP A 274 -6.32 -16.49 -3.68
N ASP A 275 -6.54 -15.40 -4.42
CA ASP A 275 -7.05 -15.39 -5.81
C ASP A 275 -8.41 -16.09 -6.02
N ASP A 276 -9.08 -16.49 -4.95
CA ASP A 276 -10.32 -17.26 -4.95
C ASP A 276 -11.37 -16.60 -4.05
N GLY A 277 -11.27 -16.80 -2.73
CA GLY A 277 -12.21 -16.25 -1.76
C GLY A 277 -11.83 -14.86 -1.23
N LEU A 278 -10.57 -14.45 -1.41
CA LEU A 278 -10.02 -13.22 -0.87
C LEU A 278 -9.20 -12.50 -1.95
N THR A 279 -9.92 -11.78 -2.81
CA THR A 279 -9.40 -11.14 -4.03
C THR A 279 -9.43 -9.62 -4.00
N THR A 280 -10.09 -9.01 -3.01
CA THR A 280 -10.24 -7.55 -2.91
C THR A 280 -9.58 -6.95 -1.67
N ASP A 281 -9.22 -5.66 -1.77
CA ASP A 281 -8.65 -4.87 -0.67
C ASP A 281 -9.56 -4.89 0.57
N PHE A 282 -10.86 -4.63 0.40
CA PHE A 282 -11.81 -4.57 1.51
C PHE A 282 -12.13 -5.95 2.09
N GLY A 283 -12.10 -7.00 1.26
CA GLY A 283 -12.20 -8.37 1.74
C GLY A 283 -11.03 -8.70 2.65
N ALA A 284 -9.80 -8.37 2.22
CA ALA A 284 -8.59 -8.57 3.00
C ALA A 284 -8.61 -7.74 4.29
N LEU A 285 -8.88 -6.44 4.21
CA LEU A 285 -8.97 -5.54 5.37
C LEU A 285 -10.03 -6.00 6.38
N GLY A 286 -11.16 -6.54 5.91
CA GLY A 286 -12.21 -7.09 6.77
C GLY A 286 -11.79 -8.31 7.60
N ARG A 287 -10.65 -8.95 7.30
CA ARG A 287 -10.10 -10.08 8.07
C ARG A 287 -8.98 -9.68 9.02
N LEU A 288 -8.50 -8.45 8.96
CA LEU A 288 -7.37 -7.98 9.76
C LEU A 288 -7.87 -7.26 11.00
N ALA A 289 -7.30 -7.54 12.16
CA ALA A 289 -7.60 -6.80 13.38
C ALA A 289 -6.85 -5.46 13.44
N GLY A 290 -5.65 -5.41 12.85
CA GLY A 290 -4.80 -4.25 12.96
C GLY A 290 -3.43 -4.42 12.30
N LEU A 291 -2.53 -3.51 12.65
CA LEU A 291 -1.15 -3.46 12.20
C LEU A 291 -0.24 -3.14 13.40
N ASN A 292 0.94 -3.74 13.44
CA ASN A 292 2.00 -3.40 14.38
C ASN A 292 3.18 -2.81 13.61
N LEU A 293 3.59 -1.61 14.01
CA LEU A 293 4.74 -0.90 13.45
C LEU A 293 5.90 -0.90 14.44
N ALA A 294 7.03 -1.52 14.06
CA ALA A 294 8.24 -1.50 14.87
C ALA A 294 8.93 -0.13 14.81
N PHE A 295 9.26 0.39 15.99
CA PHE A 295 10.10 1.59 16.14
C PHE A 295 10.88 1.51 17.45
N THR A 296 11.97 2.27 17.54
CA THR A 296 12.72 2.45 18.79
C THR A 296 13.16 3.89 18.95
N LEU A 297 13.41 4.31 20.19
CA LEU A 297 14.06 5.58 20.48
C LEU A 297 15.52 5.48 20.04
N TRP A 298 15.96 6.44 19.23
CA TRP A 298 17.32 6.38 18.69
C TRP A 298 18.28 7.14 19.60
N GLU A 299 18.93 6.37 20.47
CA GLU A 299 20.05 6.83 21.28
C GLU A 299 21.34 6.86 20.44
N HIS A 300 22.23 7.79 20.75
CA HIS A 300 23.49 7.97 20.02
C HIS A 300 24.36 6.70 20.11
N GLY A 301 24.78 6.18 18.95
CA GLY A 301 25.77 5.10 18.86
C GLY A 301 25.22 3.72 18.46
N LEU A 302 23.90 3.52 18.45
CA LEU A 302 23.32 2.28 17.94
C LEU A 302 23.34 2.27 16.42
N ASN A 303 23.82 1.16 15.83
CA ASN A 303 23.81 0.93 14.39
C ASN A 303 22.38 0.53 13.94
N PRO A 304 21.70 1.35 13.12
CA PRO A 304 20.34 1.07 12.66
C PRO A 304 20.18 -0.29 11.96
N THR A 305 21.17 -0.69 11.16
CA THR A 305 21.15 -1.96 10.43
C THR A 305 21.28 -3.16 11.36
N LEU A 306 22.09 -3.04 12.43
CA LEU A 306 22.20 -4.10 13.43
C LEU A 306 20.89 -4.25 14.22
N LEU A 307 20.24 -3.13 14.57
CA LEU A 307 18.94 -3.18 15.24
C LEU A 307 17.86 -3.80 14.36
N ASP A 308 17.81 -3.43 13.08
CA ASP A 308 16.88 -4.03 12.12
C ASP A 308 17.10 -5.55 12.00
N TYR A 309 18.37 -5.99 11.92
CA TYR A 309 18.72 -7.41 11.93
C TYR A 309 18.30 -8.13 13.23
N ILE A 310 18.54 -7.52 14.40
CA ILE A 310 18.12 -8.11 15.67
C ILE A 310 16.59 -8.26 15.69
N LEU A 311 15.86 -7.23 15.28
CA LEU A 311 14.39 -7.27 15.20
C LEU A 311 13.94 -8.38 14.24
N SER A 312 14.49 -8.46 13.03
CA SER A 312 14.10 -9.48 12.03
C SER A 312 14.27 -10.91 12.57
N THR A 313 15.32 -11.19 13.34
CA THR A 313 15.52 -12.51 13.95
C THR A 313 14.54 -12.86 15.07
N THR A 314 13.81 -11.88 15.61
CA THR A 314 12.87 -12.07 16.73
C THR A 314 11.42 -12.09 16.30
N ILE A 315 11.04 -11.27 15.31
CA ILE A 315 9.62 -11.07 14.92
C ILE A 315 8.98 -12.26 14.20
N HIS A 316 9.75 -13.30 13.87
CA HIS A 316 9.26 -14.51 13.19
C HIS A 316 9.15 -15.73 14.10
N LYS A 317 9.40 -15.58 15.41
CA LYS A 317 9.32 -16.69 16.37
C LYS A 317 7.89 -16.87 16.86
N ASP A 318 7.37 -18.09 16.82
CA ASP A 318 6.07 -18.42 17.43
C ASP A 318 6.05 -18.04 18.92
N GLY A 319 4.91 -17.54 19.37
CA GLY A 319 4.69 -16.98 20.70
C GLY A 319 5.24 -15.57 20.90
N HIS A 320 5.99 -15.02 19.94
CA HIS A 320 6.43 -13.63 20.01
C HIS A 320 5.26 -12.69 19.78
N VAL A 321 4.98 -11.83 20.76
CA VAL A 321 4.00 -10.75 20.59
C VAL A 321 4.68 -9.62 19.81
N PRO A 322 4.11 -9.15 18.68
CA PRO A 322 4.65 -8.04 17.92
C PRO A 322 4.96 -6.84 18.81
N GLN A 323 6.22 -6.40 18.81
CA GLN A 323 6.67 -5.23 19.56
C GLN A 323 6.57 -3.98 18.68
N GLY A 324 6.00 -2.91 19.22
CA GLY A 324 5.85 -1.66 18.46
C GLY A 324 4.53 -0.97 18.73
N LEU A 325 4.19 -0.03 17.84
CA LEU A 325 2.92 0.68 17.86
C LEU A 325 1.84 -0.21 17.22
N GLY A 326 0.98 -0.78 18.05
CA GLY A 326 -0.24 -1.46 17.60
C GLY A 326 -1.31 -0.46 17.19
N VAL A 327 -1.89 -0.67 16.02
CA VAL A 327 -2.86 0.21 15.36
C VAL A 327 -4.06 -0.64 14.95
N LEU A 328 -5.23 -0.40 15.54
CA LEU A 328 -6.44 -1.18 15.27
C LEU A 328 -7.19 -0.64 14.06
N LEU A 329 -7.70 -1.53 13.21
CA LEU A 329 -8.48 -1.15 12.04
C LEU A 329 -9.92 -0.78 12.44
N ASP A 330 -10.37 0.36 11.92
CA ASP A 330 -11.75 0.80 11.97
C ASP A 330 -12.53 0.14 10.82
N HIS A 331 -13.08 -1.04 11.13
CA HIS A 331 -13.92 -1.78 10.20
C HIS A 331 -15.18 -1.02 9.76
N HIS A 332 -15.67 -0.08 10.57
CA HIS A 332 -16.81 0.74 10.18
C HIS A 332 -16.42 1.74 9.09
N ALA A 333 -15.29 2.44 9.27
CA ALA A 333 -14.74 3.33 8.25
C ALA A 333 -14.40 2.59 6.94
N ILE A 334 -13.84 1.37 7.04
CA ILE A 334 -13.59 0.50 5.88
C ILE A 334 -14.91 0.20 5.15
N TYR A 335 -15.93 -0.28 5.87
CA TYR A 335 -17.22 -0.61 5.27
C TYR A 335 -17.86 0.61 4.60
N GLN A 336 -17.86 1.77 5.27
CA GLN A 336 -18.42 3.01 4.71
C GLN A 336 -17.71 3.43 3.42
N HIS A 337 -16.39 3.32 3.36
CA HIS A 337 -15.63 3.64 2.15
C HIS A 337 -15.99 2.72 0.98
N TYR A 338 -16.10 1.41 1.23
CA TYR A 338 -16.38 0.41 0.20
C TYR A 338 -17.87 0.11 0.00
N ALA A 339 -18.78 0.84 0.65
CA ALA A 339 -20.22 0.58 0.59
C ALA A 339 -20.76 0.57 -0.85
N ASP A 340 -20.34 1.53 -1.68
CA ASP A 340 -20.76 1.57 -3.10
C ASP A 340 -20.28 0.33 -3.88
N PHE A 341 -19.10 -0.23 -3.56
CA PHE A 341 -18.62 -1.48 -4.17
C PHE A 341 -19.49 -2.66 -3.69
N ILE A 342 -19.68 -2.78 -2.39
CA ILE A 342 -20.37 -3.91 -1.75
C ILE A 342 -21.84 -3.95 -2.17
N GLU A 343 -22.50 -2.80 -2.25
CA GLU A 343 -23.94 -2.71 -2.53
C GLU A 343 -24.26 -2.63 -4.01
N LYS A 344 -23.40 -2.00 -4.83
CA LYS A 344 -23.72 -1.63 -6.23
C LYS A 344 -22.67 -2.12 -7.24
N GLY A 345 -21.59 -2.71 -6.77
CA GLY A 345 -20.52 -3.26 -7.60
C GLY A 345 -19.40 -2.27 -7.93
N GLN A 346 -18.37 -2.81 -8.57
CA GLN A 346 -17.09 -2.15 -8.84
C GLN A 346 -17.20 -0.84 -9.64
N GLU A 347 -18.03 -0.78 -10.69
CA GLU A 347 -18.16 0.45 -11.48
C GLU A 347 -18.76 1.61 -10.67
N ALA A 348 -19.74 1.33 -9.79
CA ALA A 348 -20.37 2.34 -8.95
C ALA A 348 -19.38 2.90 -7.91
N PHE A 349 -18.51 2.03 -7.38
CA PHE A 349 -17.39 2.46 -6.55
C PHE A 349 -16.43 3.37 -7.32
N ILE A 350 -15.98 2.94 -8.51
CA ILE A 350 -15.04 3.73 -9.32
C ILE A 350 -15.63 5.10 -9.66
N GLU A 351 -16.91 5.14 -10.05
CA GLU A 351 -17.59 6.39 -10.39
C GLU A 351 -17.68 7.34 -9.20
N SER A 352 -18.08 6.83 -8.03
CA SER A 352 -18.29 7.64 -6.83
C SER A 352 -16.99 8.14 -6.20
N HIS A 353 -15.89 7.38 -6.33
CA HIS A 353 -14.59 7.70 -5.72
C HIS A 353 -13.62 8.42 -6.65
N PHE A 354 -13.62 8.06 -7.94
CA PHE A 354 -12.63 8.55 -8.92
C PHE A 354 -13.27 9.25 -10.12
N GLY A 355 -14.60 9.31 -10.18
CA GLY A 355 -15.36 9.98 -11.22
C GLY A 355 -15.54 9.18 -12.50
N ARG A 356 -16.50 9.63 -13.34
CA ARG A 356 -16.90 8.97 -14.59
C ARG A 356 -15.74 8.66 -15.54
N LYS A 357 -14.78 9.59 -15.65
CA LYS A 357 -13.61 9.41 -16.54
C LYS A 357 -12.80 8.16 -16.19
N ARG A 358 -12.77 7.76 -14.91
CA ARG A 358 -12.06 6.56 -14.47
C ARG A 358 -12.82 5.29 -14.83
N VAL A 359 -14.16 5.33 -14.77
CA VAL A 359 -15.02 4.23 -15.25
C VAL A 359 -14.82 3.99 -16.74
N ASP A 360 -14.79 5.06 -17.55
CA ASP A 360 -14.59 4.91 -19.00
C ASP A 360 -13.20 4.34 -19.34
N ALA A 361 -12.17 4.78 -18.61
CA ALA A 361 -10.82 4.23 -18.73
C ALA A 361 -10.77 2.76 -18.30
N PHE A 362 -11.45 2.39 -17.22
CA PHE A 362 -11.57 1.02 -16.73
C PHE A 362 -12.21 0.10 -17.79
N ARG A 363 -13.35 0.51 -18.36
CA ARG A 363 -14.03 -0.23 -19.43
C ARG A 363 -13.16 -0.40 -20.67
N THR A 364 -12.45 0.67 -21.07
CA THR A 364 -11.53 0.63 -22.21
C THR A 364 -10.38 -0.36 -21.96
N HIS A 365 -9.82 -0.35 -20.74
CA HIS A 365 -8.77 -1.28 -20.34
C HIS A 365 -9.27 -2.73 -20.40
N PHE A 366 -10.46 -3.00 -19.85
CA PHE A 366 -11.04 -4.34 -19.87
C PHE A 366 -11.33 -4.84 -21.30
N GLN A 367 -11.87 -3.98 -22.17
CA GLN A 367 -12.09 -4.29 -23.59
C GLN A 367 -10.78 -4.56 -24.34
N SER A 368 -9.73 -3.80 -24.03
CA SER A 368 -8.40 -4.02 -24.58
C SER A 368 -7.84 -5.38 -24.13
N MET A 369 -7.99 -5.72 -22.86
CA MET A 369 -7.54 -7.00 -22.32
C MET A 369 -8.30 -8.18 -22.92
N ASP A 370 -9.62 -8.08 -23.11
CA ASP A 370 -10.42 -9.10 -23.81
C ASP A 370 -9.96 -9.28 -25.27
N THR A 371 -9.67 -8.17 -25.97
CA THR A 371 -9.16 -8.21 -27.35
C THR A 371 -7.80 -8.88 -27.45
N ILE A 372 -6.87 -8.54 -26.55
CA ILE A 372 -5.54 -9.15 -26.47
C ILE A 372 -5.66 -10.64 -26.12
N GLY A 373 -6.49 -10.99 -25.15
CA GLY A 373 -6.75 -12.38 -24.76
C GLY A 373 -7.27 -13.22 -25.92
N ARG A 374 -8.27 -12.71 -26.67
CA ARG A 374 -8.77 -13.38 -27.87
C ARG A 374 -7.72 -13.52 -28.96
N HIS A 375 -6.87 -12.50 -29.16
CA HIS A 375 -5.80 -12.58 -30.14
C HIS A 375 -4.78 -13.66 -29.77
N MET A 376 -4.34 -13.68 -28.51
CA MET A 376 -3.43 -14.69 -27.98
C MET A 376 -4.00 -16.11 -28.12
N MET A 377 -5.30 -16.30 -27.83
CA MET A 377 -5.97 -17.58 -28.02
C MET A 377 -5.94 -18.03 -29.48
N ARG A 378 -6.26 -17.14 -30.44
CA ARG A 378 -6.16 -17.49 -31.88
C ARG A 378 -4.73 -17.89 -32.24
N THR A 379 -3.72 -17.18 -31.76
CA THR A 379 -2.31 -17.54 -32.04
C THR A 379 -1.97 -18.93 -31.49
N LEU A 380 -2.43 -19.26 -30.30
CA LEU A 380 -2.22 -20.58 -29.68
C LEU A 380 -2.98 -21.70 -30.39
N GLU A 381 -4.18 -21.44 -30.93
CA GLU A 381 -4.94 -22.41 -31.75
C GLU A 381 -4.20 -22.80 -33.04
N HIS A 382 -3.41 -21.90 -33.61
CA HIS A 382 -2.60 -22.20 -34.79
C HIS A 382 -1.31 -22.96 -34.46
N THR A 383 -1.02 -23.17 -33.17
CA THR A 383 0.12 -23.96 -32.71
C THR A 383 -0.37 -25.34 -32.27
N ASP A 384 0.15 -26.42 -32.85
CA ASP A 384 -0.29 -27.77 -32.53
C ASP A 384 -0.10 -28.08 -31.02
N GLY A 385 -1.20 -28.42 -30.34
CA GLY A 385 -1.25 -28.61 -28.88
C GLY A 385 -1.00 -27.35 -28.03
N GLY A 386 -0.88 -26.16 -28.63
CA GLY A 386 -0.52 -24.92 -27.92
C GLY A 386 -1.54 -24.50 -26.86
N MET A 387 -2.83 -24.67 -27.16
CA MET A 387 -3.92 -24.35 -26.24
C MET A 387 -3.98 -25.27 -25.03
N ASP A 388 -3.87 -26.58 -25.23
CA ASP A 388 -3.92 -27.55 -24.12
C ASP A 388 -2.71 -27.39 -23.20
N ARG A 389 -1.53 -27.09 -23.78
CA ARG A 389 -0.33 -26.74 -23.01
C ARG A 389 -0.53 -25.47 -22.19
N PHE A 390 -1.09 -24.42 -22.78
CA PHE A 390 -1.36 -23.16 -22.08
C PHE A 390 -2.35 -23.34 -20.92
N VAL A 391 -3.43 -24.10 -21.13
CA VAL A 391 -4.39 -24.42 -20.06
C VAL A 391 -3.74 -25.23 -18.94
N ALA A 392 -2.87 -26.19 -19.27
CA ALA A 392 -2.11 -26.93 -18.27
C ALA A 392 -1.15 -26.01 -17.48
N GLU A 393 -0.50 -25.06 -18.15
CA GLU A 393 0.38 -24.05 -17.52
C GLU A 393 -0.42 -23.10 -16.60
N LEU A 394 -1.61 -22.63 -17.01
CA LEU A 394 -2.48 -21.82 -16.15
C LEU A 394 -2.92 -22.57 -14.89
N ARG A 395 -3.28 -23.85 -15.01
CA ARG A 395 -3.61 -24.69 -13.85
C ARG A 395 -2.39 -24.87 -12.94
N ALA A 396 -1.21 -25.07 -13.51
CA ALA A 396 0.02 -25.24 -12.77
C ALA A 396 0.47 -23.96 -12.03
N SER A 397 0.19 -22.78 -12.60
CA SER A 397 0.53 -21.48 -12.01
C SER A 397 -0.40 -21.05 -10.87
N GLY A 398 -1.41 -21.87 -10.55
CA GLY A 398 -2.38 -21.56 -9.49
C GLY A 398 -3.44 -20.55 -9.90
N THR A 399 -3.65 -20.35 -11.20
CA THR A 399 -4.74 -19.52 -11.72
C THR A 399 -6.08 -20.10 -11.26
N SER A 400 -7.00 -19.25 -10.80
CA SER A 400 -8.30 -19.70 -10.29
C SER A 400 -9.05 -20.58 -11.31
N GLN A 401 -9.72 -21.63 -10.80
CA GLN A 401 -10.49 -22.56 -11.63
C GLN A 401 -11.56 -21.82 -12.45
N GLU A 402 -12.14 -20.75 -11.89
CA GLU A 402 -13.10 -19.90 -12.62
C GLU A 402 -12.47 -19.24 -13.85
N MET A 403 -11.23 -18.75 -13.76
CA MET A 403 -10.53 -18.14 -14.89
C MET A 403 -10.18 -19.19 -15.95
N VAL A 404 -9.78 -20.39 -15.53
CA VAL A 404 -9.56 -21.53 -16.45
C VAL A 404 -10.87 -21.93 -17.13
N GLU A 405 -11.99 -22.00 -16.40
CA GLU A 405 -13.31 -22.29 -16.96
C GLU A 405 -13.84 -21.17 -17.86
N LYS A 406 -13.54 -19.91 -17.53
CA LYS A 406 -13.83 -18.77 -18.41
C LYS A 406 -13.04 -18.88 -19.71
N PHE A 407 -11.79 -19.30 -19.64
CA PHE A 407 -10.94 -19.55 -20.80
C PHE A 407 -11.47 -20.71 -21.66
N GLU A 408 -11.84 -21.83 -21.03
CA GLU A 408 -12.49 -22.97 -21.68
C GLU A 408 -13.84 -22.60 -22.34
N ARG A 409 -14.66 -21.75 -21.68
CA ARG A 409 -15.91 -21.20 -22.24
C ARG A 409 -15.66 -20.29 -23.43
N LEU A 410 -14.66 -19.42 -23.35
CA LEU A 410 -14.27 -18.56 -24.48
C LEU A 410 -13.77 -19.42 -25.65
N ARG A 411 -13.01 -20.49 -25.39
CA ARG A 411 -12.57 -21.46 -26.41
C ARG A 411 -13.77 -22.11 -27.11
N THR A 412 -14.75 -22.60 -26.36
CA THR A 412 -15.98 -23.19 -26.94
C THR A 412 -16.78 -22.16 -27.74
N THR A 413 -16.83 -20.91 -27.28
CA THR A 413 -17.53 -19.82 -27.99
C THR A 413 -16.82 -19.40 -29.28
N MET A 414 -15.49 -19.57 -29.37
CA MET A 414 -14.74 -19.26 -30.59
C MET A 414 -14.76 -20.39 -31.62
N ALA A 415 -14.99 -21.63 -31.18
CA ALA A 415 -15.12 -22.79 -32.05
C ALA A 415 -16.52 -22.95 -32.66
N ALA A 416 -17.52 -22.28 -32.09
CA ALA A 416 -18.90 -22.18 -32.59
C ALA A 416 -19.05 -20.95 -33.49
#